data_AF-A0A9X8WGR6-F1
#
_entry.id   AF-A0A9X8WGR6-F1
#
_cell.length_a   1.000
_cell.length_b   1.000
_cell.length_c   1.000
_cell.angle_alpha   90.00
_cell.angle_beta   90.00
_cell.angle_gamma   90.00
#
_symmetry.space_group_name_H-M   'P 1'
#
loop_
_entity.id
_entity.type
_entity.pdbx_description
1 polymer ?
#
loop_
_entity_poly.entity_id
_entity_poly.type
_entity_poly.pdbx_seq_one_letter_code
_entity_poly.pdbx_strand_id
1 'polypeptide(L)'
;MMITGQEYSYKSTVTELEMEYMTIIVLNKTIRDDFMMYIYNDYGGTHTTSLAAAYHLKQLPQSERKLTSEEILHVKYFNKLTKEDAGKLIFRGIDEDGNSVYTIGHKREKLVVPSLKELTLLLEEKFHFNEVIVFSNTSPTVPIAMSIGGYLSRALKIDFIGVPLLLIGAKQCCDNIFRLVENTKQIGKAANGEKVIILENEVYK
;
A
#
# COMPACT_ATOMS: atom_id res chain seq x y z
N MET A 1 -56.47 -25.35 -30.38
CA MET A 1 -56.18 -25.78 -29.00
C MET A 1 -55.03 -24.93 -28.49
N MET A 2 -55.22 -24.31 -27.33
CA MET A 2 -54.42 -23.21 -26.79
C MET A 2 -52.95 -23.59 -26.48
N ILE A 3 -52.01 -22.68 -26.74
CA ILE A 3 -50.83 -22.49 -25.90
C ILE A 3 -50.63 -20.99 -25.70
N THR A 4 -50.65 -20.60 -24.43
CA THR A 4 -50.55 -19.26 -23.86
C THR A 4 -49.11 -18.73 -23.93
N GLY A 5 -48.91 -17.48 -24.37
CA GLY A 5 -47.69 -16.73 -24.15
C GLY A 5 -48.01 -15.44 -23.38
N GLN A 6 -47.77 -15.42 -22.07
CA GLN A 6 -47.71 -14.17 -21.31
C GLN A 6 -46.30 -13.59 -21.49
N GLU A 7 -46.18 -12.49 -22.24
CA GLU A 7 -45.02 -11.62 -22.15
C GLU A 7 -45.13 -10.80 -20.85
N TYR A 8 -44.27 -11.10 -19.88
CA TYR A 8 -44.04 -10.21 -18.73
C TYR A 8 -43.14 -9.06 -19.18
N SER A 9 -43.76 -7.93 -19.54
CA SER A 9 -43.04 -6.66 -19.74
C SER A 9 -42.70 -6.06 -18.36
N TYR A 10 -41.47 -6.27 -17.90
CA TYR A 10 -40.94 -5.54 -16.74
C TYR A 10 -40.55 -4.13 -17.20
N LYS A 11 -41.49 -3.18 -17.16
CA LYS A 11 -41.16 -1.76 -17.29
C LYS A 11 -40.52 -1.29 -15.99
N SER A 12 -39.18 -1.26 -15.95
CA SER A 12 -38.45 -0.51 -14.94
C SER A 12 -38.48 0.98 -15.31
N THR A 13 -39.55 1.69 -14.91
CA THR A 13 -39.56 3.15 -14.94
C THR A 13 -38.75 3.65 -13.75
N VAL A 14 -37.45 3.86 -13.97
CA VAL A 14 -36.64 4.70 -13.08
C VAL A 14 -37.14 6.13 -13.27
N THR A 15 -37.46 6.80 -12.16
CA THR A 15 -37.98 8.17 -12.23
C THR A 15 -36.87 9.16 -12.59
N GLU A 16 -37.25 10.30 -13.19
CA GLU A 16 -36.29 11.35 -13.58
C GLU A 16 -35.51 11.89 -12.37
N LEU A 17 -36.16 11.97 -11.20
CA LEU A 17 -35.53 12.30 -9.92
C LEU A 17 -34.53 11.24 -9.46
N GLU A 18 -34.82 9.95 -9.61
CA GLU A 18 -33.86 8.88 -9.28
C GLU A 18 -32.66 8.88 -10.22
N MET A 19 -32.87 9.17 -11.51
CA MET A 19 -31.81 9.35 -12.49
C MET A 19 -30.93 10.56 -12.15
N GLU A 20 -31.54 11.69 -11.79
CA GLU A 20 -30.83 12.91 -11.40
C GLU A 20 -30.07 12.71 -10.10
N TYR A 21 -30.67 12.07 -9.10
CA TYR A 21 -30.01 11.74 -7.83
C TYR A 21 -28.86 10.74 -8.03
N MET A 22 -29.03 9.73 -8.87
CA MET A 22 -27.96 8.82 -9.26
C MET A 22 -26.85 9.52 -10.04
N THR A 23 -27.20 10.45 -10.93
CA THR A 23 -26.22 11.24 -11.67
C THR A 23 -25.44 12.16 -10.74
N ILE A 24 -26.10 12.80 -9.77
CA ILE A 24 -25.46 13.61 -8.73
C ILE A 24 -24.57 12.76 -7.83
N ILE A 25 -24.98 11.54 -7.45
CA ILE A 25 -24.14 10.61 -6.67
C ILE A 25 -22.91 10.19 -7.47
N VAL A 26 -23.08 9.81 -8.74
CA VAL A 26 -21.99 9.41 -9.62
C VAL A 26 -21.05 10.59 -9.85
N LEU A 27 -21.56 11.77 -10.17
CA LEU A 27 -20.77 12.99 -10.33
C LEU A 27 -20.05 13.36 -9.04
N ASN A 28 -20.70 13.35 -7.88
CA ASN A 28 -20.05 13.65 -6.60
C ASN A 28 -18.96 12.63 -6.25
N LYS A 29 -19.15 11.35 -6.59
CA LYS A 29 -18.13 10.30 -6.44
C LYS A 29 -16.95 10.50 -7.40
N THR A 30 -17.23 10.94 -8.62
CA THR A 30 -16.21 11.30 -9.62
C THR A 30 -15.49 12.61 -9.28
N ILE A 31 -16.10 13.50 -8.50
CA ILE A 31 -15.57 14.83 -8.15
C ILE A 31 -14.78 14.83 -6.82
N ARG A 32 -14.99 13.85 -5.92
CA ARG A 32 -14.41 13.89 -4.56
C ARG A 32 -13.33 12.88 -4.22
N ASP A 33 -13.25 11.74 -4.91
CA ASP A 33 -12.31 10.70 -4.49
C ASP A 33 -11.27 10.47 -5.59
N ASP A 34 -10.17 11.24 -5.52
CA ASP A 34 -8.93 10.81 -6.17
C ASP A 34 -8.51 9.51 -5.49
N PHE A 35 -8.80 8.36 -6.12
CA PHE A 35 -8.40 7.06 -5.61
C PHE A 35 -6.88 7.00 -5.52
N MET A 36 -6.35 6.68 -4.35
CA MET A 36 -4.91 6.64 -4.12
C MET A 36 -4.38 5.22 -4.30
N MET A 37 -3.16 5.13 -4.83
CA MET A 37 -2.35 3.91 -4.81
C MET A 37 -1.10 4.15 -3.96
N TYR A 38 -1.05 3.54 -2.78
CA TYR A 38 0.10 3.63 -1.89
C TYR A 38 1.06 2.48 -2.16
N ILE A 39 2.32 2.78 -2.47
CA ILE A 39 3.35 1.80 -2.77
C ILE A 39 4.51 2.00 -1.80
N TYR A 40 4.58 1.16 -0.77
CA TYR A 40 5.73 1.18 0.14
C TYR A 40 6.92 0.44 -0.46
N ASN A 41 8.10 1.05 -0.39
CA ASN A 41 9.30 0.46 -0.98
C ASN A 41 10.49 0.45 -0.03
N ASP A 42 11.30 -0.60 -0.12
CA ASP A 42 12.61 -0.68 0.49
C ASP A 42 13.50 -1.69 -0.28
N TYR A 43 14.68 -1.99 0.25
CA TYR A 43 15.59 -2.99 -0.32
C TYR A 43 14.96 -4.41 -0.42
N GLY A 44 14.30 -4.87 0.64
CA GLY A 44 13.89 -6.26 0.83
C GLY A 44 12.43 -6.56 0.46
N GLY A 45 11.53 -5.59 0.56
CA GLY A 45 10.08 -5.70 0.40
C GLY A 45 9.37 -6.50 1.51
N THR A 46 10.08 -6.92 2.56
CA THR A 46 9.67 -8.04 3.42
C THR A 46 9.56 -7.71 4.91
N HIS A 47 10.24 -6.66 5.40
CA HIS A 47 10.23 -6.30 6.83
C HIS A 47 9.49 -4.98 7.07
N THR A 48 10.15 -3.84 6.85
CA THR A 48 9.58 -2.50 7.10
C THR A 48 8.39 -2.17 6.21
N THR A 49 8.48 -2.52 4.92
CA THR A 49 7.35 -2.44 3.96
C THR A 49 6.15 -3.29 4.36
N SER A 50 6.37 -4.52 4.87
CA SER A 50 5.28 -5.37 5.37
C SER A 50 4.60 -4.76 6.60
N LEU A 51 5.39 -4.19 7.52
CA LEU A 51 4.85 -3.48 8.70
C LEU A 51 4.09 -2.21 8.29
N ALA A 52 4.64 -1.42 7.36
CA ALA A 52 3.99 -0.20 6.86
C ALA A 52 2.63 -0.52 6.22
N ALA A 53 2.57 -1.55 5.37
CA ALA A 53 1.30 -2.00 4.79
C ALA A 53 0.31 -2.46 5.86
N ALA A 54 0.75 -3.19 6.88
CA ALA A 54 -0.11 -3.64 7.97
C ALA A 54 -0.64 -2.48 8.83
N TYR A 55 0.20 -1.47 9.11
CA TYR A 55 -0.25 -0.24 9.75
C TYR A 55 -1.28 0.50 8.91
N HIS A 56 -0.98 0.70 7.62
CA HIS A 56 -1.85 1.43 6.70
C HIS A 56 -3.22 0.76 6.57
N LEU A 57 -3.26 -0.57 6.51
CA LEU A 57 -4.47 -1.38 6.43
C LEU A 57 -5.15 -1.62 7.80
N LYS A 58 -4.71 -0.93 8.86
CA LYS A 58 -5.24 -1.06 10.22
C LYS A 58 -5.21 -2.49 10.79
N GLN A 59 -4.27 -3.31 10.33
CA GLN A 59 -4.03 -4.68 10.80
C GLN A 59 -3.13 -4.71 12.04
N LEU A 60 -2.51 -3.57 12.36
CA LEU A 60 -1.73 -3.34 13.58
C LEU A 60 -2.41 -2.28 14.46
N PRO A 61 -2.10 -2.24 15.76
CA PRO A 61 -2.55 -1.18 16.66
C PRO A 61 -2.18 0.21 16.13
N GLN A 62 -3.17 1.10 16.01
CA GLN A 62 -2.99 2.45 15.44
C GLN A 62 -2.48 3.43 16.50
N SER A 63 -1.26 3.20 16.98
CA SER A 63 -0.65 3.99 18.05
C SER A 63 0.87 3.87 18.03
N GLU A 64 1.56 4.88 18.56
CA GLU A 64 3.00 4.90 18.83
C GLU A 64 3.34 4.06 20.07
N ARG A 65 3.07 2.76 19.98
CA ARG A 65 3.54 1.79 20.97
C ARG A 65 4.36 0.70 20.32
N LYS A 66 5.27 0.16 21.13
CA LYS A 66 5.97 -1.06 20.78
C LYS A 66 5.01 -2.23 20.53
N LEU A 67 5.24 -2.92 19.43
CA LEU A 67 4.56 -4.16 19.10
C LEU A 67 5.08 -5.33 19.94
N THR A 68 4.22 -6.30 20.22
CA THR A 68 4.63 -7.59 20.74
C THR A 68 5.29 -8.41 19.64
N SER A 69 6.07 -9.43 20.02
CA SER A 69 6.65 -10.35 19.03
C SER A 69 5.57 -11.09 18.25
N GLU A 70 4.47 -11.42 18.91
CA GLU A 70 3.33 -12.10 18.31
C GLU A 70 2.66 -11.23 17.24
N GLU A 71 2.39 -9.96 17.53
CA GLU A 71 1.85 -9.00 16.57
C GLU A 71 2.71 -8.92 15.31
N ILE A 72 4.04 -8.81 15.49
CA ILE A 72 4.99 -8.72 14.36
C ILE A 72 4.98 -10.01 13.52
N LEU A 73 4.99 -11.19 14.14
CA LEU A 73 5.03 -12.47 13.41
C LEU A 73 3.73 -12.77 12.66
N HIS A 74 2.60 -12.25 13.14
CA HIS A 74 1.30 -12.40 12.47
C HIS A 74 1.13 -11.46 11.27
N VAL A 75 1.96 -10.41 11.13
CA VAL A 75 1.92 -9.54 9.95
C VAL A 75 2.13 -10.35 8.68
N LYS A 76 1.19 -10.21 7.75
CA LYS A 76 1.25 -10.88 6.45
C LYS A 76 2.54 -10.46 5.74
N TYR A 77 3.24 -11.43 5.17
CA TYR A 77 4.52 -11.27 4.46
C TYR A 77 5.74 -10.83 5.29
N PHE A 78 5.61 -10.57 6.59
CA PHE A 78 6.77 -10.26 7.42
C PHE A 78 7.79 -11.40 7.39
N ASN A 79 9.01 -11.11 6.94
CA ASN A 79 10.11 -12.06 6.76
C ASN A 79 9.81 -13.25 5.80
N LYS A 80 8.81 -13.14 4.93
CA LYS A 80 8.39 -14.25 4.03
C LYS A 80 8.85 -14.10 2.59
N LEU A 81 8.99 -12.88 2.07
CA LEU A 81 9.37 -12.67 0.67
C LEU A 81 10.80 -13.13 0.37
N THR A 82 11.00 -13.64 -0.83
CA THR A 82 12.29 -14.18 -1.30
C THR A 82 12.92 -13.27 -2.37
N LYS A 83 14.01 -13.72 -3.00
CA LYS A 83 14.67 -12.95 -4.08
C LYS A 83 13.82 -12.92 -5.35
N GLU A 84 13.04 -13.98 -5.57
CA GLU A 84 12.13 -14.14 -6.70
C GLU A 84 10.97 -13.12 -6.66
N ASP A 85 10.73 -12.49 -5.51
CA ASP A 85 9.71 -11.45 -5.34
C ASP A 85 10.23 -10.03 -5.55
N ALA A 86 11.55 -9.85 -5.71
CA ALA A 86 12.13 -8.55 -5.96
C ALA A 86 11.60 -7.95 -7.27
N GLY A 87 11.31 -6.64 -7.26
CA GLY A 87 10.76 -5.91 -8.41
C GLY A 87 9.26 -6.13 -8.66
N LYS A 88 8.58 -7.03 -7.92
CA LYS A 88 7.13 -7.21 -8.03
C LYS A 88 6.38 -6.17 -7.20
N LEU A 89 5.38 -5.52 -7.80
CA LEU A 89 4.34 -4.80 -7.07
C LEU A 89 3.38 -5.81 -6.45
N ILE A 90 3.44 -5.97 -5.13
CA ILE A 90 2.62 -6.95 -4.42
C ILE A 90 1.44 -6.24 -3.76
N PHE A 91 0.24 -6.56 -4.23
CA PHE A 91 -1.00 -6.06 -3.63
C PHE A 91 -1.17 -6.57 -2.20
N ARG A 92 -1.48 -5.67 -1.28
CA ARG A 92 -1.63 -5.95 0.16
C ARG A 92 -3.08 -5.87 0.62
N GLY A 93 -3.86 -4.96 0.06
CA GLY A 93 -5.27 -4.77 0.39
C GLY A 93 -5.79 -3.40 -0.02
N ILE A 94 -7.04 -3.14 0.36
CA ILE A 94 -7.70 -1.84 0.23
C ILE A 94 -7.82 -1.24 1.63
N ASP A 95 -7.48 0.04 1.79
CA ASP A 95 -7.63 0.76 3.06
C ASP A 95 -9.10 1.14 3.35
N GLU A 96 -9.34 1.81 4.48
CA GLU A 96 -10.70 2.22 4.87
C GLU A 96 -11.34 3.27 3.94
N ASP A 97 -10.53 3.98 3.16
CA ASP A 97 -10.96 5.05 2.26
C ASP A 97 -11.11 4.53 0.81
N GLY A 98 -10.91 3.22 0.57
CA GLY A 98 -11.00 2.61 -0.75
C GLY A 98 -9.71 2.65 -1.57
N ASN A 99 -8.59 3.07 -0.97
CA ASN A 99 -7.30 3.18 -1.65
C ASN A 99 -6.55 1.86 -1.67
N SER A 100 -5.83 1.60 -2.76
CA SER A 100 -5.08 0.37 -2.92
C SER A 100 -3.68 0.46 -2.31
N VAL A 101 -3.29 -0.57 -1.56
CA VAL A 101 -1.98 -0.64 -0.89
C VAL A 101 -1.12 -1.74 -1.50
N TYR A 102 0.10 -1.39 -1.87
CA TYR A 102 1.09 -2.27 -2.45
C TYR A 102 2.43 -2.14 -1.72
N THR A 103 3.31 -3.11 -1.96
CA THR A 103 4.74 -2.96 -1.61
C THR A 103 5.63 -3.45 -2.73
N ILE A 104 6.88 -2.97 -2.77
CA ILE A 104 7.92 -3.44 -3.68
C ILE A 104 9.29 -3.48 -3.00
N GLY A 105 10.02 -4.58 -3.20
CA GLY A 105 11.43 -4.68 -2.83
C GLY A 105 12.33 -4.47 -4.05
N HIS A 106 13.15 -3.41 -4.06
CA HIS A 106 13.95 -3.04 -5.24
C HIS A 106 15.43 -3.44 -5.18
N LYS A 107 15.88 -4.12 -4.12
CA LYS A 107 17.29 -4.48 -3.91
C LYS A 107 18.21 -3.27 -4.08
N ARG A 108 19.34 -3.42 -4.77
CA ARG A 108 20.30 -2.34 -5.02
C ARG A 108 19.91 -1.44 -6.20
N GLU A 109 18.79 -1.73 -6.85
CA GLU A 109 18.35 -1.03 -8.06
C GLU A 109 17.67 0.30 -7.70
N LYS A 110 18.47 1.36 -7.61
CA LYS A 110 18.02 2.72 -7.23
C LYS A 110 17.05 3.35 -8.24
N LEU A 111 17.07 2.86 -9.48
CA LEU A 111 16.24 3.40 -10.56
C LEU A 111 14.82 2.84 -10.60
N VAL A 112 14.47 1.85 -9.77
CA VAL A 112 13.14 1.24 -9.82
C VAL A 112 12.02 2.25 -9.58
N VAL A 113 12.09 3.04 -8.51
CA VAL A 113 11.05 4.06 -8.22
C VAL A 113 11.03 5.18 -9.28
N PRO A 114 12.18 5.77 -9.68
CA PRO A 114 12.21 6.71 -10.80
C PRO A 114 11.63 6.15 -12.11
N SER A 115 11.97 4.92 -12.49
CA SER A 115 11.45 4.31 -13.71
C SER A 115 9.95 4.03 -13.64
N LEU A 116 9.44 3.61 -12.47
CA LEU A 116 8.00 3.45 -12.27
C LEU A 116 7.26 4.79 -12.35
N LYS A 117 7.84 5.87 -11.80
CA LYS A 117 7.30 7.23 -11.94
C LYS A 117 7.15 7.63 -13.40
N GLU A 118 8.23 7.54 -14.18
CA GLU A 118 8.20 7.92 -15.60
C GLU A 118 7.21 7.07 -16.41
N LEU A 119 7.13 5.76 -16.12
CA LEU A 119 6.13 4.90 -16.74
C LEU A 119 4.70 5.31 -16.36
N THR A 120 4.44 5.61 -15.10
CA THR A 120 3.12 6.06 -14.63
C THR A 120 2.71 7.36 -15.31
N LEU A 121 3.62 8.34 -15.41
CA LEU A 121 3.34 9.62 -16.08
C LEU A 121 3.04 9.42 -17.58
N LEU A 122 3.79 8.56 -18.27
CA LEU A 122 3.52 8.23 -19.67
C LEU A 122 2.14 7.57 -19.85
N LEU A 123 1.75 6.68 -18.94
CA LEU A 123 0.44 6.04 -18.97
C LEU A 123 -0.68 7.04 -18.65
N GLU A 124 -0.45 7.95 -17.71
CA GLU A 124 -1.41 9.00 -17.36
C GLU A 124 -1.64 9.95 -18.54
N GLU A 125 -0.59 10.38 -19.23
CA GLU A 125 -0.69 11.22 -20.43
C GLU A 125 -1.53 10.55 -21.53
N LYS A 126 -1.44 9.22 -21.65
CA LYS A 126 -2.12 8.46 -22.71
C LYS A 126 -3.55 8.04 -22.37
N PHE A 127 -3.81 7.75 -21.10
CA PHE A 127 -5.07 7.12 -20.66
C PHE A 127 -5.88 7.99 -19.69
N HIS A 128 -5.34 9.12 -19.22
CA HIS A 128 -6.01 10.13 -18.39
C HIS A 128 -6.73 9.55 -17.16
N PHE A 129 -6.02 8.70 -16.42
CA PHE A 129 -6.55 8.13 -15.19
C PHE A 129 -6.44 9.13 -14.02
N ASN A 130 -7.36 9.03 -13.06
CA ASN A 130 -7.47 10.04 -11.99
C ASN A 130 -6.71 9.66 -10.73
N GLU A 131 -6.19 8.44 -10.66
CA GLU A 131 -5.50 7.90 -9.51
C GLU A 131 -4.18 8.63 -9.24
N VAL A 132 -3.95 8.91 -7.95
CA VAL A 132 -2.69 9.46 -7.46
C VAL A 132 -1.85 8.32 -6.87
N ILE A 133 -0.61 8.18 -7.34
CA ILE A 133 0.30 7.15 -6.88
C ILE A 133 1.31 7.74 -5.90
N VAL A 134 1.40 7.16 -4.70
CA VAL A 134 2.34 7.59 -3.66
C VAL A 134 3.36 6.50 -3.41
N PHE A 135 4.61 6.74 -3.82
CA PHE A 135 5.75 5.91 -3.46
C PHE A 135 6.31 6.37 -2.12
N SER A 136 6.35 5.48 -1.13
CA SER A 136 6.78 5.80 0.23
C SER A 136 7.93 4.89 0.67
N ASN A 137 9.14 5.46 0.72
CA ASN A 137 10.36 4.75 1.06
C ASN A 137 10.39 4.44 2.57
N THR A 138 10.42 3.18 2.97
CA THR A 138 10.51 2.80 4.39
C THR A 138 11.95 2.55 4.84
N SER A 139 12.93 2.61 3.94
CA SER A 139 14.34 2.29 4.22
C SER A 139 14.95 3.12 5.36
N PRO A 140 14.66 4.43 5.53
CA PRO A 140 15.23 5.21 6.63
C PRO A 140 14.88 4.67 8.02
N THR A 141 13.75 3.97 8.15
CA THR A 141 13.29 3.41 9.42
C THR A 141 14.03 2.13 9.83
N VAL A 142 14.83 1.53 8.94
CA VAL A 142 15.42 0.20 9.15
C VAL A 142 16.57 0.27 10.16
N PRO A 143 16.43 -0.33 11.36
CA PRO A 143 17.51 -0.33 12.33
C PRO A 143 18.58 -1.38 11.97
N ILE A 144 19.79 -1.18 12.50
CA ILE A 144 20.93 -2.10 12.29
C ILE A 144 20.58 -3.54 12.68
N ALA A 145 19.86 -3.73 13.79
CA ALA A 145 19.41 -5.05 14.23
C ALA A 145 18.58 -5.78 13.16
N MET A 146 17.67 -5.06 12.50
CA MET A 146 16.86 -5.64 11.42
C MET A 146 17.71 -5.97 10.20
N SER A 147 18.68 -5.11 9.85
CA SER A 147 19.60 -5.36 8.72
C SER A 147 20.43 -6.63 8.94
N ILE A 148 21.01 -6.80 10.13
CA ILE A 148 21.78 -7.99 10.50
C ILE A 148 20.85 -9.22 10.54
N GLY A 149 19.69 -9.09 11.18
CA GLY A 149 18.71 -10.18 11.27
C GLY A 149 18.25 -10.67 9.89
N GLY A 150 17.99 -9.73 8.98
CA GLY A 150 17.63 -10.01 7.60
C GLY A 150 18.75 -10.71 6.83
N TYR A 151 20.01 -10.30 7.02
CA TYR A 151 21.15 -10.99 6.43
C TYR A 151 21.29 -12.42 6.96
N LEU A 152 21.25 -12.62 8.28
CA LEU A 152 21.37 -13.95 8.89
C LEU A 152 20.24 -14.88 8.48
N SER A 153 18.98 -14.44 8.57
CA SER A 153 17.80 -15.26 8.23
C SER A 153 17.69 -15.49 6.72
N ARG A 154 17.85 -14.45 5.89
CA ARG A 154 17.55 -14.55 4.46
C ARG A 154 18.73 -14.90 3.57
N ALA A 155 19.95 -14.47 3.92
CA ALA A 155 21.14 -14.79 3.14
C ALA A 155 21.80 -16.09 3.64
N LEU A 156 21.94 -16.25 4.96
CA LEU A 156 22.63 -17.40 5.55
C LEU A 156 21.70 -18.53 6.02
N LYS A 157 20.38 -18.31 6.05
CA LYS A 157 19.37 -19.27 6.55
C LYS A 157 19.58 -19.66 8.02
N ILE A 158 20.15 -18.75 8.83
CA ILE A 158 20.40 -18.93 10.27
C ILE A 158 19.25 -18.26 11.05
N ASP A 159 18.08 -18.88 11.04
CA ASP A 159 16.86 -18.29 11.61
C ASP A 159 16.88 -18.16 13.13
N PHE A 160 17.55 -19.08 13.84
CA PHE A 160 17.64 -19.05 15.31
C PHE A 160 18.26 -17.75 15.86
N ILE A 161 19.12 -17.09 15.09
CA ILE A 161 19.70 -15.78 15.44
C ILE A 161 19.03 -14.67 14.63
N GLY A 162 18.77 -14.92 13.35
CA GLY A 162 18.19 -13.92 12.44
C GLY A 162 16.81 -13.44 12.86
N VAL A 163 15.90 -14.36 13.21
CA VAL A 163 14.51 -14.00 13.58
C VAL A 163 14.44 -13.20 14.88
N PRO A 164 15.15 -13.55 15.97
CA PRO A 164 15.21 -12.69 17.16
C PRO A 164 15.67 -11.27 16.86
N LEU A 165 16.70 -11.09 16.02
CA LEU A 165 17.18 -9.76 15.62
C LEU A 165 16.16 -8.99 14.78
N LEU A 166 15.42 -9.67 13.90
CA LEU A 166 14.32 -9.07 13.15
C LEU A 166 13.21 -8.56 14.07
N LEU A 167 12.85 -9.33 15.11
CA LEU A 167 11.86 -8.91 16.10
C LEU A 167 12.33 -7.72 16.93
N ILE A 168 13.60 -7.72 17.35
CA ILE A 168 14.21 -6.57 18.04
C ILE A 168 14.15 -5.33 17.15
N GLY A 169 14.57 -5.46 15.90
CA GLY A 169 14.54 -4.36 14.93
C GLY A 169 13.13 -3.85 14.67
N ALA A 170 12.17 -4.73 14.44
CA ALA A 170 10.77 -4.35 14.24
C ALA A 170 10.20 -3.57 15.43
N LYS A 171 10.54 -3.97 16.67
CA LYS A 171 10.16 -3.24 17.88
C LYS A 171 10.85 -1.89 18.03
N GLN A 172 12.05 -1.73 17.48
CA GLN A 172 12.78 -0.46 17.51
C GLN A 172 12.18 0.57 16.55
N CYS A 173 11.70 0.14 15.39
CA CYS A 173 11.26 1.05 14.33
C CYS A 173 9.73 1.16 14.17
N CYS A 174 8.93 0.35 14.87
CA CYS A 174 7.48 0.31 14.69
C CYS A 174 6.78 1.69 14.83
N ASP A 175 7.17 2.50 15.82
CA ASP A 175 6.60 3.85 16.01
C ASP A 175 6.96 4.79 14.85
N ASN A 176 8.21 4.74 14.36
CA ASN A 176 8.65 5.50 13.20
C ASN A 176 7.90 5.08 11.93
N ILE A 177 7.66 3.78 11.74
CA ILE A 177 6.87 3.28 10.61
C ILE A 177 5.43 3.76 10.71
N PHE A 178 4.81 3.74 11.89
CA PHE A 178 3.46 4.25 12.09
C PHE A 178 3.36 5.74 11.71
N ARG A 179 4.26 6.58 12.22
CA ARG A 179 4.29 8.01 11.87
C ARG A 179 4.52 8.24 10.37
N LEU A 180 5.41 7.47 9.76
CA LEU A 180 5.67 7.50 8.32
C LEU A 180 4.40 7.18 7.52
N VAL A 181 3.64 6.17 7.93
CA VAL A 181 2.38 5.78 7.28
C VAL A 181 1.33 6.89 7.40
N GLU A 182 1.17 7.47 8.58
CA GLU A 182 0.22 8.57 8.79
C GLU A 182 0.59 9.79 7.94
N ASN A 183 1.87 10.16 7.91
CA ASN A 183 2.36 11.22 7.04
C ASN A 183 2.16 10.90 5.54
N THR A 184 2.39 9.64 5.14
CA THR A 184 2.17 9.19 3.76
C THR A 184 0.71 9.39 3.35
N LYS A 185 -0.24 9.00 4.21
CA LYS A 185 -1.68 9.19 3.97
C LYS A 185 -2.06 10.67 3.91
N GLN A 186 -1.50 11.49 4.81
CA GLN A 186 -1.75 12.93 4.83
C GLN A 186 -1.27 13.63 3.55
N ILE A 187 -0.03 13.35 3.12
CA ILE A 187 0.51 13.94 1.90
C ILE A 187 -0.26 13.47 0.66
N GLY A 188 -0.61 12.18 0.58
CA GLY A 188 -1.44 11.66 -0.50
C GLY A 188 -2.76 12.42 -0.64
N LYS A 189 -3.48 12.64 0.47
CA LYS A 189 -4.74 13.40 0.49
C LYS A 189 -4.58 14.89 0.17
N ALA A 190 -3.40 15.45 0.39
CA ALA A 190 -3.09 16.86 0.12
C ALA A 190 -2.50 17.09 -1.29
N ALA A 191 -2.52 16.06 -2.16
CA ALA A 191 -2.00 16.13 -3.52
C ALA A 191 -2.78 17.17 -4.35
N ASN A 192 -2.22 18.37 -4.50
CA ASN A 192 -2.83 19.47 -5.28
C ASN A 192 -2.60 19.26 -6.79
N GLY A 193 -3.12 18.16 -7.35
CA GLY A 193 -3.02 17.83 -8.78
C GLY A 193 -1.75 17.11 -9.21
N GLU A 194 -0.85 16.77 -8.27
CA GLU A 194 0.30 15.91 -8.56
C GLU A 194 -0.13 14.44 -8.64
N LYS A 195 0.08 13.81 -9.80
CA LYS A 195 -0.34 12.41 -10.06
C LYS A 195 0.60 11.37 -9.44
N VAL A 196 1.88 11.71 -9.24
CA VAL A 196 2.86 10.78 -8.68
C VAL A 196 3.71 11.48 -7.63
N ILE A 197 3.59 11.04 -6.39
CA ILE A 197 4.30 11.58 -5.24
C ILE A 197 5.38 10.58 -4.81
N ILE A 198 6.59 11.07 -4.54
CA ILE A 198 7.69 10.25 -4.01
C ILE A 198 8.12 10.81 -2.66
N LEU A 199 8.06 9.97 -1.63
CA LEU A 199 8.45 10.31 -0.26
C LEU A 199 9.70 9.53 0.13
N GLU A 200 10.80 10.26 0.32
CA GLU A 200 12.07 9.65 0.76
C GLU A 200 12.11 9.36 2.27
N ASN A 201 11.27 10.03 3.06
CA ASN A 201 11.05 9.74 4.49
C ASN A 201 12.31 9.79 5.38
N GLU A 202 13.32 10.57 5.00
CA GLU A 202 14.61 10.70 5.70
C GLU A 202 14.53 11.18 7.16
N VAL A 203 13.39 11.73 7.57
CA VAL A 203 13.12 12.21 8.93
C VAL A 203 12.79 11.08 9.91
N TYR A 204 12.42 9.89 9.41
CA TYR A 204 12.02 8.75 10.23
C TYR A 204 13.20 7.77 10.42
N LYS A 205 14.09 8.08 11.36
CA LYS A 205 15.31 7.31 11.68
C LYS A 205 15.24 6.67 13.06
#